data_AF-A0A9E3GEC9-F1
#
_entry.id   AF-A0A9E3GEC9-F1
#
_cell.length_a   1.000
_cell.length_b   1.000
_cell.length_c   1.000
_cell.angle_alpha   90.00
_cell.angle_beta   90.00
_cell.angle_gamma   90.00
#
_symmetry.space_group_name_H-M   'P 1'
#
loop_
_entity.id
_entity.type
_entity.pdbx_description
1 polymer ?
#
loop_
_entity_poly.entity_id
_entity_poly.type
_entity_poly.pdbx_seq_one_letter_code
_entity_poly.pdbx_strand_id
1 'polypeptide(L)'
;MTEKGYLVPSKVRANGRVVAAYTVRESRVVIADLPAASRASAHFLTHPLQLTKRDVDIISGHVVFDYDVSREPSGAPSFGASVSSIATV
;
A
#
# COMPACT_ATOMS: atom_id res chain seq x y z
N MET A 1 -34.92 4.69 6.10
CA MET A 1 -34.16 3.47 6.47
C MET A 1 -32.69 3.82 6.43
N THR A 2 -32.11 4.26 7.55
CA THR A 2 -30.67 4.54 7.63
C THR A 2 -30.03 3.30 8.19
N GLU A 3 -29.44 2.48 7.32
CA GLU A 3 -28.63 1.33 7.73
C GLU A 3 -27.44 1.87 8.52
N LYS A 4 -27.46 1.71 9.85
CA LYS A 4 -26.29 2.04 10.67
C LYS A 4 -25.19 1.06 10.28
N GLY A 5 -24.19 1.55 9.54
CA GLY A 5 -23.00 0.77 9.23
C GLY A 5 -22.38 0.19 10.49
N TYR A 6 -21.91 -1.05 10.42
CA TYR A 6 -21.26 -1.72 11.55
C TYR A 6 -19.96 -1.00 11.92
N LEU A 7 -19.75 -0.76 13.22
CA LEU A 7 -18.50 -0.21 13.73
C LEU A 7 -17.40 -1.27 13.61
N VAL A 8 -16.40 -1.02 12.76
CA VAL A 8 -15.24 -1.90 12.60
C VAL A 8 -14.21 -1.58 13.70
N PRO A 9 -13.77 -2.57 14.51
CA PRO A 9 -12.77 -2.35 15.54
C PRO A 9 -11.47 -1.76 14.96
N SER A 10 -10.82 -0.85 15.71
CA SER A 10 -9.58 -0.18 15.29
C SER A 10 -8.48 -1.18 14.88
N LYS A 11 -8.34 -2.28 15.62
CA LYS A 11 -7.40 -3.37 15.31
C LYS A 11 -7.66 -4.01 13.94
N VAL A 12 -8.93 -4.22 13.59
CA VAL A 12 -9.31 -4.80 12.28
C VAL A 12 -8.97 -3.82 11.17
N ARG A 13 -9.24 -2.52 11.36
CA ARG A 13 -8.88 -1.47 10.40
C ARG A 13 -7.37 -1.35 10.21
N ALA A 14 -6.60 -1.34 11.30
CA ALA A 14 -5.15 -1.27 11.27
C ALA A 14 -4.52 -2.48 10.54
N ASN A 15 -5.04 -3.68 10.81
CA ASN A 15 -4.62 -4.89 10.11
C ASN A 15 -4.98 -4.86 8.62
N GLY A 16 -6.19 -4.38 8.27
CA GLY A 16 -6.59 -4.20 6.88
C GLY A 16 -5.64 -3.25 6.14
N ARG A 17 -5.28 -2.13 6.77
CA ARG A 17 -4.36 -1.14 6.21
C ARG A 17 -2.97 -1.73 5.96
N VAL A 18 -2.37 -2.40 6.95
CA VAL A 18 -1.03 -2.97 6.79
C VAL A 18 -0.99 -4.07 5.72
N VAL A 19 -2.04 -4.88 5.61
CA VAL A 19 -2.15 -5.90 4.55
C VAL A 19 -2.27 -5.26 3.17
N ALA A 20 -3.07 -4.21 3.04
CA ALA A 20 -3.18 -3.46 1.78
C ALA A 20 -1.85 -2.82 1.37
N ALA A 21 -1.18 -2.13 2.31
CA ALA A 21 0.13 -1.53 2.09
C ALA A 21 1.20 -2.58 1.72
N TYR A 22 1.22 -3.73 2.41
CA TYR A 22 2.11 -4.84 2.09
C TYR A 22 1.88 -5.36 0.66
N THR A 23 0.61 -5.57 0.30
CA THR A 23 0.23 -6.08 -1.02
C THR A 23 0.66 -5.13 -2.14
N VAL A 24 0.46 -3.83 -1.95
CA VAL A 24 0.90 -2.80 -2.89
C VAL A 24 2.44 -2.77 -3.00
N ARG A 25 3.16 -2.83 -1.86
CA ARG A 25 4.62 -2.90 -1.84
C ARG A 25 5.15 -4.11 -2.63
N GLU A 26 4.62 -5.29 -2.39
CA GLU A 26 5.02 -6.52 -3.09
C GLU A 26 4.67 -6.46 -4.58
N SER A 27 3.47 -5.97 -4.90
CA SER A 27 3.04 -5.81 -6.30
C SER A 27 3.97 -4.87 -7.07
N ARG A 28 4.38 -3.76 -6.43
CA ARG A 28 5.33 -2.80 -7.01
C ARG A 28 6.68 -3.45 -7.32
N VAL A 29 7.20 -4.28 -6.40
CA VAL A 29 8.47 -5.00 -6.61
C VAL A 29 8.34 -5.95 -7.79
N VAL A 30 7.32 -6.82 -7.80
CA VAL A 30 7.10 -7.79 -8.88
C VAL A 30 6.93 -7.10 -10.25
N ILE A 31 6.19 -6.00 -10.30
CA ILE A 31 5.98 -5.25 -11.54
C ILE A 31 7.24 -4.53 -11.99
N ALA A 32 8.07 -4.02 -11.07
CA ALA A 32 9.35 -3.39 -11.41
C ALA A 32 10.36 -4.37 -12.01
N ASP A 33 10.30 -5.64 -11.63
CA ASP A 33 11.17 -6.69 -12.18
C ASP A 33 10.88 -6.98 -13.66
N LEU A 34 9.63 -6.78 -14.12
CA LEU A 34 9.24 -7.07 -15.51
C LEU A 34 9.98 -6.16 -16.53
N PRO A 35 9.95 -4.81 -16.44
CA PRO A 35 10.78 -3.97 -17.30
C PRO A 35 12.28 -4.19 -17.09
N ALA A 36 12.73 -4.49 -15.87
CA ALA A 36 14.15 -4.68 -15.58
C ALA A 36 14.73 -5.94 -16.26
N ALA A 37 13.92 -7.00 -16.38
CA ALA A 37 14.27 -8.21 -17.12
C ALA A 37 14.04 -8.09 -18.64
N SER A 38 13.45 -6.98 -19.10
CA SER A 38 13.13 -6.74 -20.51
C SER A 38 14.24 -6.00 -21.25
N ARG A 39 14.14 -5.93 -22.59
CA ARG A 39 15.01 -5.07 -23.41
C ARG A 39 14.61 -3.60 -23.25
N ALA A 40 15.52 -2.69 -23.60
CA ALA A 40 15.31 -1.23 -23.65
C ALA A 40 13.98 -0.77 -24.30
N SER A 41 13.44 -1.51 -25.28
CA SER A 41 12.14 -1.20 -25.90
C SER A 41 10.97 -1.21 -24.92
N ALA A 42 11.08 -1.92 -23.79
CA ALA A 42 10.06 -1.93 -22.74
C ALA A 42 9.87 -0.56 -22.07
N HIS A 43 10.81 0.37 -22.23
CA HIS A 43 10.75 1.73 -21.71
C HIS A 43 10.19 2.76 -22.71
N PHE A 44 9.84 2.34 -23.93
CA PHE A 44 9.17 3.25 -24.87
C PHE A 44 7.83 3.71 -24.32
N LEU A 45 7.46 4.96 -24.58
CA LEU A 45 6.21 5.56 -24.08
C LEU A 45 4.95 4.81 -24.55
N THR A 46 5.03 4.12 -25.68
CA THR A 46 3.96 3.32 -26.27
C THR A 46 3.94 1.88 -25.76
N HIS A 47 4.98 1.44 -25.02
CA HIS A 47 5.07 0.08 -24.54
C HIS A 47 4.23 -0.09 -23.26
N PRO A 48 3.35 -1.11 -23.19
CA PRO A 48 2.43 -1.27 -22.06
C PRO A 48 3.14 -1.46 -20.72
N LEU A 49 4.30 -2.15 -20.69
CA LEU A 49 5.08 -2.33 -19.47
C LEU A 49 5.52 -1.00 -18.82
N GLN A 50 5.88 0.02 -19.62
CA GLN A 50 6.26 1.33 -19.10
C GLN A 50 5.05 2.07 -18.50
N LEU A 51 3.88 1.94 -19.13
CA LEU A 51 2.64 2.54 -18.63
C LEU A 51 2.23 1.89 -17.31
N THR A 52 2.14 0.56 -17.26
CA THR A 52 1.80 -0.18 -16.04
C THR A 52 2.76 0.11 -14.90
N LYS A 53 4.08 0.11 -15.15
CA LYS A 53 5.08 0.42 -14.14
C LYS A 53 4.84 1.81 -13.55
N ARG A 54 4.66 2.83 -14.40
CA ARG A 54 4.46 4.21 -13.95
C ARG A 54 3.18 4.35 -13.14
N ASP A 55 2.08 3.76 -13.59
CA ASP A 55 0.80 3.85 -12.90
C ASP A 55 0.87 3.20 -11.51
N VAL A 56 1.55 2.05 -11.42
CA VAL A 56 1.80 1.35 -10.15
C VAL A 56 2.73 2.15 -9.24
N ASP A 57 3.82 2.71 -9.78
CA ASP A 57 4.74 3.57 -9.02
C ASP A 57 4.02 4.79 -8.43
N ILE A 58 3.09 5.40 -9.18
CA ILE A 58 2.29 6.54 -8.72
C ILE A 58 1.34 6.13 -7.59
N ILE A 59 0.51 5.10 -7.80
CA ILE A 59 -0.49 4.72 -6.79
C ILE A 59 0.16 4.15 -5.52
N SER A 60 1.33 3.51 -5.64
CA SER A 60 2.09 3.01 -4.50
C SER A 60 2.59 4.11 -3.58
N GLY A 61 2.73 5.35 -4.07
CA GLY A 61 3.10 6.51 -3.27
C GLY A 61 1.97 7.11 -2.42
N HIS A 62 0.76 6.55 -2.48
CA HIS A 62 -0.37 7.05 -1.71
C HIS A 62 -0.17 6.78 -0.21
N VAL A 63 -0.41 7.77 0.66
CA VAL A 63 -0.21 7.71 2.12
C VAL A 63 -0.94 6.54 2.81
N VAL A 64 -2.06 6.09 2.25
CA VAL A 64 -2.79 4.90 2.73
C VAL A 64 -1.97 3.62 2.59
N PHE A 65 -1.12 3.52 1.56
CA PHE A 65 -0.28 2.36 1.26
C PHE A 65 1.17 2.51 1.76
N ASP A 66 1.45 3.58 2.52
CA ASP A 66 2.75 3.70 3.19
C ASP A 66 2.91 2.53 4.16
N TYR A 67 3.81 1.61 3.82
CA TYR A 67 3.99 0.37 4.55
C TYR A 67 4.58 0.62 5.95
N ASP A 68 5.46 1.61 6.11
CA ASP A 68 6.12 1.88 7.38
C ASP A 68 5.14 2.56 8.35
N VAL A 69 4.36 3.54 7.87
CA VAL A 69 3.30 4.20 8.65
C VAL A 69 2.20 3.21 9.03
N SER A 70 1.83 2.29 8.12
CA SER A 70 0.74 1.34 8.36
C SER A 70 1.06 0.25 9.41
N ARG A 71 2.34 0.02 9.71
CA ARG A 71 2.77 -0.97 10.72
C ARG A 71 2.62 -0.47 12.15
N GLU A 72 2.73 0.82 12.36
CA GLU A 72 2.59 1.41 13.69
C GLU A 72 1.23 1.09 14.36
N PRO A 73 0.06 1.37 13.76
CA PRO A 73 -1.23 1.14 14.40
C PRO A 73 -1.56 -0.35 14.58
N SER A 74 -0.93 -1.25 13.80
CA SER A 74 -1.11 -2.70 13.93
C SER A 74 -0.18 -3.31 15.00
N GLY A 75 1.01 -2.74 15.21
CA GLY A 75 2.02 -3.27 16.12
C GLY A 75 2.12 -2.60 17.49
N ALA A 76 2.02 -1.26 17.57
CA ALA A 76 2.22 -0.51 18.81
C ALA A 76 1.36 -0.99 20.00
N PRO A 77 0.07 -1.36 19.82
CA PRO A 77 -0.76 -1.86 20.93
C PRO A 77 -0.23 -3.15 21.57
N SER A 78 0.48 -4.00 20.81
CA SER A 78 1.07 -5.24 21.32
C SER A 78 2.26 -5.01 22.25
N PHE A 79 2.89 -3.84 22.16
CA PHE A 79 4.02 -3.42 23.00
C PHE A 79 3.61 -2.41 24.08
N GLY A 80 2.31 -2.11 24.23
CA GLY A 80 1.82 -1.09 25.15
C GLY A 80 2.20 0.34 24.77
N ALA A 81 2.63 0.58 23.54
CA ALA A 81 2.99 1.89 23.03
C ALA A 81 1.77 2.66 22.49
N SER A 82 1.80 3.99 22.59
CA SER A 82 0.80 4.86 21.98
C SER A 82 0.94 4.89 20.46
N VAL A 83 -0.18 4.97 19.75
CA VAL A 83 -0.22 5.17 18.29
C VAL A 83 -0.19 6.66 17.97
N SER A 84 0.66 7.07 17.04
CA SER A 84 0.74 8.41 16.50
C SER A 84 -0.55 8.79 15.76
N SER A 85 -0.96 10.05 15.90
CA SER A 85 -2.15 10.56 15.21
C SER A 85 -2.01 10.47 13.69
N ILE A 86 -0.79 10.64 13.15
CA ILE A 86 -0.53 10.58 11.70
C ILE A 86 -0.71 9.16 11.15
N ALA A 87 -0.44 8.13 11.96
CA ALA A 87 -0.62 6.72 11.59
C ALA A 87 -2.10 6.28 11.61
N THR A 88 -2.97 7.11 12.18
CA THR A 88 -4.40 6.81 12.33
C THR A 88 -5.25 7.41 11.19
N VAL A 89 -4.66 8.31 10.38
CA VAL A 89 -5.31 8.96 9.21
C VAL A 89 -5.68 7.95 8.14
#